data_AF-A0A920YR03-F1
#
_entry.id   AF-A0A920YR03-F1
#
_cell.length_a   1.000
_cell.length_b   1.000
_cell.length_c   1.000
_cell.angle_alpha   90.00
_cell.angle_beta   90.00
_cell.angle_gamma   90.00
#
_symmetry.space_group_name_H-M   'P 1'
#
loop_
_entity.id
_entity.type
_entity.pdbx_description
1 polymer ?
#
loop_
_entity_poly.entity_id
_entity_poly.type
_entity_poly.pdbx_seq_one_letter_code
_entity_poly.pdbx_strand_id
1 'polypeptide(L)' 'MDDFYFAYDYNPENNTCSLLCRHINHSFEVYNKKEKRWVPDNSLARIFIGEDIYYDEITEEQAQKIIENLN' A
#
# COMPACT_ATOMS: atom_id res chain seq x y z
N MET A 1 0.83 8.75 13.81
CA MET A 1 0.37 7.52 13.15
C MET A 1 1.62 6.72 12.89
N ASP A 2 1.62 5.47 13.31
CA ASP A 2 2.78 4.60 13.18
C ASP A 2 3.01 4.25 11.70
N ASP A 3 4.14 3.61 11.43
CA ASP A 3 4.39 3.09 10.09
C ASP A 3 3.50 1.87 9.84
N PHE A 4 2.84 1.81 8.68
CA PHE A 4 1.98 0.69 8.32
C PHE A 4 1.90 0.49 6.81
N TYR A 5 1.52 -0.72 6.41
CA TYR A 5 1.27 -1.10 5.03
C TYR A 5 -0.20 -1.36 4.83
N PHE A 6 -0.69 -1.00 3.65
CA PHE A 6 -2.09 -1.19 3.31
C PHE A 6 -2.25 -1.38 1.81
N ALA A 7 -3.35 -2.02 1.42
CA ALA A 7 -3.64 -2.31 0.03
C ALA A 7 -5.13 -2.16 -0.26
N TYR A 8 -5.43 -1.84 -1.51
CA TYR A 8 -6.81 -1.77 -2.03
C TYR A 8 -7.12 -3.04 -2.80
N ASP A 9 -8.31 -3.60 -2.57
CA ASP A 9 -8.77 -4.87 -3.14
C ASP A 9 -7.75 -6.01 -2.89
N TYR A 10 -7.27 -6.13 -1.65
CA TYR A 10 -6.26 -7.13 -1.34
C TYR A 10 -6.85 -8.54 -1.42
N ASN A 11 -6.26 -9.38 -2.26
CA ASN A 11 -6.57 -10.80 -2.35
C ASN A 11 -5.44 -11.62 -1.69
N PRO A 12 -5.67 -12.16 -0.47
CA PRO A 12 -4.68 -12.92 0.28
C PRO A 12 -4.37 -14.30 -0.31
N GLU A 13 -5.29 -14.90 -1.08
CA GLU A 13 -5.05 -16.22 -1.69
C GLU A 13 -3.94 -16.15 -2.75
N ASN A 14 -3.91 -15.04 -3.50
CA ASN A 14 -2.96 -14.83 -4.60
C ASN A 14 -1.90 -13.76 -4.29
N ASN A 15 -1.94 -13.13 -3.11
CA ASN A 15 -1.13 -11.94 -2.76
C ASN A 15 -1.15 -10.90 -3.89
N THR A 16 -2.35 -10.45 -4.28
CA THR A 16 -2.52 -9.41 -5.30
C THR A 16 -3.36 -8.26 -4.77
N CYS A 17 -3.22 -7.09 -5.38
CA CYS A 17 -4.02 -5.91 -5.06
C CYS A 17 -4.11 -4.95 -6.24
N SER A 18 -5.11 -4.08 -6.21
CA SER A 18 -5.25 -2.96 -7.14
C SER A 18 -4.18 -1.90 -6.89
N LEU A 19 -3.96 -1.54 -5.62
CA LEU A 19 -3.00 -0.54 -5.19
C LEU A 19 -2.29 -1.01 -3.92
N LEU A 20 -0.97 -0.90 -3.90
CA LEU A 20 -0.13 -1.24 -2.74
C LEU A 20 0.47 0.06 -2.20
N CYS A 21 0.25 0.31 -0.92
CA CYS A 21 0.58 1.56 -0.26
C CYS A 21 1.31 1.32 1.06
N ARG A 22 2.01 2.36 1.53
CA ARG A 22 2.57 2.40 2.87
C ARG A 22 2.59 3.82 3.41
N HIS A 23 2.52 3.95 4.72
CA HIS A 23 2.82 5.17 5.44
C HIS A 23 4.13 4.93 6.19
N ILE A 24 5.18 5.65 5.82
CA ILE A 24 6.50 5.56 6.46
C ILE A 24 7.07 6.96 6.66
N ASN A 25 7.61 7.25 7.84
CA ASN A 25 8.26 8.55 8.15
C ASN A 25 7.36 9.77 7.82
N HIS A 26 6.07 9.69 8.12
CA HIS A 26 5.07 10.73 7.84
C HIS A 26 4.77 10.98 6.35
N SER A 27 5.20 10.08 5.46
CA SER A 27 4.89 10.13 4.04
C SER A 27 4.04 8.93 3.64
N PHE A 28 3.03 9.18 2.81
CA PHE A 28 2.36 8.11 2.07
C PHE A 28 3.07 7.84 0.76
N GLU A 29 3.21 6.57 0.44
CA GLU A 29 3.83 6.12 -0.78
C GLU A 29 3.03 4.98 -1.41
N VAL A 30 3.01 4.96 -2.75
CA VAL A 30 2.42 3.90 -3.57
C VAL A 30 3.55 3.13 -4.25
N TYR A 31 3.42 1.81 -4.34
CA TYR A 31 4.37 1.01 -5.09
C TYR A 31 4.16 1.15 -6.60
N ASN A 32 5.11 1.76 -7.30
CA ASN A 32 5.11 1.86 -8.77
C ASN A 32 5.65 0.56 -9.37
N LYS A 33 4.74 -0.25 -9.91
CA LYS A 33 5.03 -1.57 -10.51
C LYS A 33 5.99 -1.50 -11.71
N LYS A 34 5.97 -0.40 -12.48
CA LYS A 34 6.84 -0.23 -13.67
C LYS A 34 8.27 0.11 -13.28
N GLU A 35 8.42 1.00 -12.30
CA GLU A 35 9.73 1.47 -11.83
C GLU A 35 10.30 0.62 -10.68
N LYS A 36 9.51 -0.33 -10.17
CA LYS A 36 9.82 -1.22 -9.04
C LYS A 36 10.28 -0.46 -7.79
N ARG A 37 9.65 0.69 -7.51
CA ARG A 37 9.97 1.55 -6.37
C ARG A 37 8.74 2.18 -5.76
N TRP A 38 8.86 2.56 -4.49
CA TRP A 38 7.89 3.38 -3.80
C TRP A 38 7.98 4.83 -4.27
N VAL A 39 6.84 5.44 -4.54
CA VAL A 39 6.72 6.84 -4.95
C VAL A 39 5.77 7.59 -4.02
N PRO A 40 6.10 8.82 -3.59
CA PRO A 40 5.21 9.60 -2.73
C PRO A 40 3.86 9.86 -3.40
N ASP A 41 2.77 9.72 -2.64
CA ASP A 41 1.42 10.06 -3.09
C ASP A 41 0.64 10.79 -2.00
N ASN A 42 0.60 12.13 -2.11
CA ASN A 42 -0.10 12.99 -1.16
C ASN A 42 -1.63 12.83 -1.22
N SER A 43 -2.19 12.22 -2.27
CA SER A 43 -3.65 12.02 -2.36
C SER A 43 -4.15 11.04 -1.29
N LEU A 44 -3.29 10.13 -0.82
CA LEU A 44 -3.57 9.19 0.27
C LEU A 44 -3.73 9.85 1.64
N ALA A 45 -3.36 11.13 1.79
CA ALA A 45 -3.63 11.89 3.01
C ALA A 45 -5.12 11.96 3.38
N ARG A 46 -6.02 11.69 2.42
CA ARG A 46 -7.46 11.57 2.65
C ARG A 46 -7.84 10.47 3.67
N ILE A 47 -6.96 9.49 3.90
CA ILE A 47 -7.12 8.47 4.95
C ILE A 47 -7.20 9.13 6.33
N PHE A 48 -6.41 10.19 6.58
CA PHE A 48 -6.41 10.89 7.87
C PHE A 48 -7.70 11.64 8.19
N ILE A 49 -8.45 12.03 7.17
CA ILE A 49 -9.73 12.74 7.34
C ILE A 49 -10.93 11.80 7.24
N GLY A 50 -10.69 10.48 7.16
CA GLY A 50 -11.74 9.46 7.10
C GLY A 50 -12.53 9.42 5.79
N GLU A 51 -12.03 10.05 4.73
CA GLU A 51 -12.67 10.03 3.40
C GLU A 51 -12.31 8.77 2.60
N ASP A 52 -11.33 8.00 3.06
CA ASP A 52 -10.94 6.74 2.44
C ASP A 52 -10.81 5.64 3.50
N ILE A 53 -11.78 4.74 3.49
CA ILE A 53 -11.98 3.69 4.50
C ILE A 53 -11.94 2.28 3.89
N TYR A 54 -11.73 2.18 2.58
CA TYR A 54 -11.81 0.92 1.83
C TYR A 54 -10.41 0.42 1.49
N TYR A 55 -9.61 0.19 2.53
CA TYR A 55 -8.30 -0.43 2.42
C TYR A 55 -8.17 -1.56 3.45
N ASP A 56 -7.38 -2.57 3.10
CA ASP A 56 -6.96 -3.61 4.02
C ASP A 56 -5.58 -3.26 4.57
N GLU A 57 -5.45 -3.17 5.89
CA GLU A 57 -4.13 -3.14 6.53
C GLU A 57 -3.47 -4.51 6.35
N ILE A 58 -2.21 -4.49 5.91
CA ILE A 58 -1.43 -5.69 5.64
C ILE A 58 -0.10 -5.61 6.37
N THR A 59 0.55 -6.76 6.57
CA THR A 59 1.91 -6.78 7.11
C THR A 59 2.93 -6.41 6.03
N GLU A 60 4.12 -6.00 6.47
CA GLU A 60 5.25 -5.79 5.56
C GLU A 60 5.57 -7.07 4.75
N GLU A 61 5.48 -8.25 5.38
CA GLU A 61 5.70 -9.54 4.69
C GLU A 61 4.66 -9.77 3.57
N GLN A 62 3.40 -9.41 3.79
CA GLN A 62 2.36 -9.49 2.75
C GLN A 62 2.64 -8.50 1.61
N ALA A 63 3.07 -7.28 1.94
CA ALA A 63 3.48 -6.30 0.93
C ALA A 63 4.66 -6.82 0.09
N GLN A 64 5.64 -7.48 0.70
CA GLN A 64 6.77 -8.09 0.00
C GLN A 64 6.32 -9.21 -0.94
N LYS A 65 5.43 -10.11 -0.50
CA LYS A 65 4.85 -11.17 -1.36
C LYS A 65 4.09 -10.60 -2.56
N ILE A 66 3.34 -9.51 -2.36
CA ILE A 66 2.67 -8.81 -3.47
C ILE A 66 3.72 -8.30 -4.47
N ILE A 67 4.79 -7.66 -4.00
CA ILE A 67 5.87 -7.16 -4.87
C ILE A 67 6.54 -8.30 -5.66
N GLU A 68 6.80 -9.43 -5.01
CA GLU A 68 7.37 -10.62 -5.65
C GLU A 68 6.49 -11.16 -6.78
N ASN A 69 5.17 -11.20 -6.57
CA ASN A 69 4.19 -11.67 -7.56
C ASN A 69 3.95 -10.72 -8.73
N LEU A 70 4.40 -9.46 -8.63
CA LEU A 70 4.28 -8.46 -9.71
C LEU A 70 5.46 -8.51 -10.70
N ASN A 71 6.48 -9.33 -10.43
CA ASN A 71 7.62 -9.58 -11.34
C ASN A 71 7.29 -10.60 -12.42
#